data_AF-A0A946NMW5-F1
#
_entry.id   AF-A0A946NMW5-F1
#
_cell.length_a   1.000
_cell.length_b   1.000
_cell.length_c   1.000
_cell.angle_alpha   90.00
_cell.angle_beta   90.00
_cell.angle_gamma   90.00
#
_symmetry.space_group_name_H-M   'P 1'
#
loop_
_entity.id
_entity.type
_entity.pdbx_description
1 polymer ?
#
loop_
_entity_poly.entity_id
_entity_poly.type
_entity_poly.pdbx_seq_one_letter_code
_entity_poly.pdbx_strand_id
1 'polypeptide(L)'
;MWVDLAITFVKILFVLAITVGFFAPVLTWVERKQSAIMQDRIGANRADILGFTVLGLFHIIADALKMFTKEDFIPQGANKILHTISPIIAVVPALLTFAVVPFG
;
A
#
# COMPACT_ATOMS: atom_id res chain seq x y z
N MET A 1 5.48 -31.42 10.35
CA MET A 1 6.02 -30.28 11.13
C MET A 1 6.72 -29.24 10.25
N TRP A 2 7.86 -29.55 9.62
CA TRP A 2 8.56 -28.57 8.76
C TRP A 2 7.77 -28.18 7.51
N VAL A 3 7.09 -29.13 6.88
CA VAL A 3 6.24 -28.90 5.71
C VAL A 3 5.03 -28.03 6.06
N ASP A 4 4.38 -28.31 7.20
CA ASP A 4 3.22 -27.54 7.67
C ASP A 4 3.61 -26.08 7.97
N LEU A 5 4.76 -25.89 8.63
CA LEU A 5 5.30 -24.56 8.94
C LEU A 5 5.61 -23.78 7.65
N ALA A 6 6.19 -24.45 6.65
CA ALA A 6 6.44 -23.84 5.34
C ALA A 6 5.14 -23.43 4.64
N ILE A 7 4.11 -24.28 4.65
CA ILE A 7 2.80 -23.97 4.07
C ILE A 7 2.17 -22.76 4.75
N THR A 8 2.20 -22.71 6.09
CA THR A 8 1.68 -21.55 6.85
C THR A 8 2.45 -20.27 6.49
N PHE A 9 3.77 -20.34 6.37
CA PHE A 9 4.59 -19.18 6.02
C PHE A 9 4.27 -18.66 4.62
N VAL A 10 4.09 -19.56 3.65
CA VAL A 10 3.67 -19.22 2.28
C VAL A 10 2.28 -18.59 2.27
N LYS A 11 1.32 -19.14 3.04
CA LYS A 11 -0.03 -18.55 3.16
C LYS A 11 0.02 -17.13 3.72
N ILE A 12 0.81 -16.88 4.76
CA ILE A 12 0.97 -15.54 5.35
C ILE A 12 1.55 -14.56 4.32
N LEU A 13 2.62 -14.97 3.63
CA LEU A 13 3.27 -14.13 2.63
C LEU A 13 2.32 -13.82 1.47
N PHE A 14 1.54 -14.81 1.04
CA PHE A 14 0.53 -14.65 -0.01
C PHE A 14 -0.57 -13.65 0.38
N VAL A 15 -1.13 -13.78 1.58
CA VAL A 15 -2.15 -12.85 2.09
C VAL A 15 -1.59 -11.43 2.20
N LEU A 16 -0.37 -11.26 2.72
CA LEU A 16 0.26 -9.94 2.82
C LEU A 16 0.54 -9.33 1.44
N ALA A 17 1.04 -10.13 0.49
CA ALA A 17 1.33 -9.67 -0.86
C ALA A 17 0.05 -9.21 -1.59
N ILE A 18 -1.06 -9.91 -1.42
CA ILE A 18 -2.34 -9.54 -2.03
C ILE A 18 -2.93 -8.31 -1.33
N THR A 19 -3.01 -8.30 -0.02
CA THR A 19 -3.66 -7.21 0.72
C THR A 19 -2.89 -5.90 0.61
N VAL A 20 -1.59 -5.91 0.91
CA VAL A 20 -0.77 -4.69 0.92
C VAL A 20 -0.24 -4.38 -0.47
N GLY A 21 0.20 -5.38 -1.22
CA GLY A 21 0.84 -5.19 -2.53
C GLY A 21 -0.15 -4.93 -3.67
N PHE A 22 -1.35 -5.51 -3.61
CA PHE A 22 -2.34 -5.37 -4.68
C PHE A 22 -3.55 -4.53 -4.27
N PHE A 23 -4.28 -4.93 -3.22
CA PHE A 23 -5.53 -4.26 -2.86
C PHE A 23 -5.32 -2.82 -2.39
N ALA A 24 -4.39 -2.56 -1.47
CA ALA A 24 -4.15 -1.21 -0.97
C ALA A 24 -3.89 -0.18 -2.09
N PRO A 25 -2.93 -0.39 -3.01
CA PRO A 25 -2.70 0.57 -4.08
C PRO A 25 -3.84 0.66 -5.09
N VAL A 26 -4.46 -0.46 -5.47
CA VAL A 26 -5.59 -0.45 -6.42
C VAL A 26 -6.76 0.34 -5.85
N LEU A 27 -7.08 0.15 -4.56
CA LEU A 27 -8.15 0.90 -3.89
C LEU A 27 -7.87 2.40 -3.85
N THR A 28 -6.62 2.83 -3.62
CA THR A 28 -6.28 4.26 -3.69
C THR A 28 -6.45 4.84 -5.10
N TRP A 29 -6.16 4.06 -6.15
CA TRP A 29 -6.43 4.46 -7.53
C TRP A 29 -7.93 4.56 -7.82
N VAL A 30 -8.71 3.56 -7.36
CA VAL A 30 -10.18 3.55 -7.47
C VAL A 30 -10.77 4.76 -6.77
N GLU A 31 -10.36 5.05 -5.54
CA GLU A 31 -10.83 6.20 -4.75
C GLU A 31 -10.60 7.52 -5.49
N ARG A 32 -9.40 7.71 -6.07
CA ARG A 32 -9.08 8.90 -6.88
C ARG A 32 -9.98 9.01 -8.11
N LYS A 33 -10.30 7.90 -8.77
CA LYS A 33 -11.12 7.90 -9.99
C LYS A 33 -12.60 8.07 -9.69
N GLN A 34 -13.11 7.39 -8.67
CA GLN A 34 -14.49 7.53 -8.18
C GLN A 34 -14.75 8.96 -7.71
N SER A 35 -13.84 9.54 -6.91
CA SER A 35 -13.98 10.92 -6.44
C SER A 35 -13.99 11.93 -7.59
N ALA A 36 -13.20 11.68 -8.65
CA ALA A 36 -13.16 12.54 -9.81
C ALA A 36 -14.46 12.49 -10.64
N ILE A 37 -15.06 11.30 -10.78
CA ILE A 37 -16.37 11.12 -11.43
C ILE A 37 -17.46 11.86 -10.66
N MET A 38 -17.48 11.76 -9.32
CA MET A 38 -18.43 12.49 -8.48
C MET A 38 -18.29 14.01 -8.61
N GLN A 39 -17.08 14.49 -8.89
CA GLN A 39 -16.74 15.91 -9.02
C GLN A 39 -16.80 16.41 -10.48
N ASP A 40 -17.26 15.60 -11.42
CA ASP A 40 -17.27 15.89 -12.86
C ASP A 40 -15.93 16.41 -13.39
N ARG A 41 -14.83 15.79 -12.95
CA ARG A 41 -13.47 16.10 -13.43
C ARG A 41 -12.74 14.85 -13.87
N ILE A 42 -11.74 15.05 -14.72
CA ILE A 42 -10.87 13.95 -15.16
C ILE A 42 -9.96 13.54 -14.00
N GLY A 43 -10.11 12.29 -13.57
CA GLY A 43 -9.28 11.67 -12.53
C GLY A 43 -7.89 11.25 -13.02
N ALA A 44 -7.33 10.21 -12.40
CA ALA A 44 -6.02 9.66 -12.72
C ALA A 44 -5.90 9.26 -14.21
N ASN A 45 -5.36 10.16 -15.05
CA ASN A 45 -5.21 9.96 -16.50
C ASN A 45 -3.89 10.55 -17.06
N ARG A 46 -2.92 10.87 -16.19
CA ARG A 46 -1.67 11.56 -16.59
C ARG A 46 -0.39 10.72 -16.43
N ALA A 47 -0.43 9.64 -15.65
CA ALA A 47 0.69 8.70 -15.63
C ALA A 47 0.70 7.88 -16.92
N ASP A 48 1.39 8.43 -17.91
CA ASP A 48 1.77 7.77 -19.15
C ASP A 48 3.20 7.25 -18.99
N ILE A 49 3.39 5.96 -19.27
CA ILE A 49 4.72 5.36 -19.42
C ILE A 49 4.82 4.91 -20.87
N LEU A 50 5.70 5.56 -21.63
CA LEU A 50 6.06 5.21 -23.01
C LEU A 50 4.90 5.27 -24.03
N GLY A 51 3.89 6.13 -23.83
CA GLY A 51 2.73 6.27 -24.72
C GLY A 51 1.58 5.31 -24.40
N PHE A 52 1.68 4.57 -23.30
CA PHE A 52 0.64 3.69 -22.80
C PHE A 52 0.03 4.29 -21.53
N THR A 53 -1.18 4.82 -21.65
CA THR A 53 -1.99 5.25 -20.51
C THR A 53 -2.97 4.14 -20.16
N VAL A 54 -2.54 3.19 -19.32
CA VAL A 54 -3.44 2.15 -18.75
C VAL A 54 -4.37 2.79 -17.73
N LEU A 55 -5.27 3.68 -18.16
CA LEU A 55 -6.25 4.35 -17.31
C LEU A 55 -5.66 5.03 -16.05
N GLY A 56 -4.35 5.32 -16.03
CA GLY A 56 -3.62 5.86 -14.88
C GLY A 56 -3.14 4.84 -13.84
N LEU A 57 -3.13 3.54 -14.12
CA LEU A 57 -2.64 2.50 -13.18
C LEU A 57 -1.17 2.70 -12.78
N PHE A 58 -0.36 3.31 -13.67
CA PHE A 58 1.03 3.63 -13.39
C PHE A 58 1.24 4.65 -12.26
N HIS A 59 0.20 5.39 -11.85
CA HIS A 59 0.27 6.29 -10.71
C HIS A 59 0.66 5.58 -9.41
N ILE A 60 0.25 4.32 -9.24
CA ILE A 60 0.59 3.51 -8.06
C ILE A 60 2.10 3.31 -7.94
N ILE A 61 2.75 2.94 -9.05
CA ILE A 61 4.19 2.69 -9.10
C ILE A 61 4.95 4.01 -8.89
N ALA A 62 4.48 5.10 -9.51
CA ALA A 62 5.07 6.41 -9.33
C ALA A 62 4.98 6.91 -7.87
N ASP A 63 3.85 6.69 -7.20
CA ASP A 63 3.67 7.07 -5.80
C ASP A 63 4.56 6.25 -4.86
N ALA A 64 4.69 4.94 -5.11
CA ALA A 64 5.61 4.08 -4.37
C ALA A 64 7.07 4.54 -4.54
N LEU A 65 7.51 4.76 -5.79
CA LEU A 65 8.87 5.23 -6.08
C LEU A 65 9.16 6.60 -5.46
N LYS A 66 8.17 7.51 -5.48
CA LYS A 66 8.27 8.80 -4.82
C LYS A 66 8.45 8.65 -3.31
N MET A 67 7.74 7.72 -2.66
CA MET A 67 7.89 7.49 -1.22
C MET A 67 9.28 6.95 -0.87
N PHE A 68 9.85 6.07 -1.71
CA PHE A 68 11.21 5.54 -1.50
C PHE A 68 12.32 6.57 -1.71
N THR A 69 12.13 7.49 -2.65
CA THR A 69 13.09 8.56 -2.93
C THR A 69 12.90 9.77 -2.01
N LYS A 70 11.81 9.80 -1.23
CA LYS A 70 11.55 10.89 -0.31
C LYS A 70 12.50 10.80 0.89
N GLU A 71 13.14 11.91 1.21
CA GLU A 71 13.98 12.02 2.40
C GLU A 71 13.17 11.75 3.67
N ASP A 72 13.69 10.86 4.52
CA ASP A 72 13.17 10.63 5.86
C ASP A 72 13.68 11.76 6.78
N PHE A 73 12.76 12.63 7.19
CA PHE A 73 13.07 13.80 8.00
C PHE A 73 12.49 13.65 9.42
N ILE A 74 13.35 13.75 10.42
CA ILE A 74 12.95 13.76 11.83
C ILE A 74 13.03 15.20 12.36
N PRO A 75 11.92 15.80 12.82
CA PRO A 75 11.92 17.19 13.27
C PRO A 75 12.83 17.43 14.49
N GLN A 76 13.52 18.56 14.47
CA GLN A 76 14.38 18.98 15.58
C GLN A 76 13.50 19.33 16.79
N GLY A 77 13.64 18.57 17.88
CA GLY A 77 12.82 18.69 19.09
C GLY A 77 11.81 17.55 19.31
N ALA A 78 11.61 16.67 18.32
CA ALA A 78 10.78 15.47 18.50
C ALA A 78 11.56 14.32 19.15
N ASN A 79 10.85 13.48 19.90
CA ASN A 79 11.41 12.24 20.43
C ASN A 79 11.64 11.25 19.27
N LYS A 80 12.91 10.99 18.94
CA LYS A 80 13.32 10.11 17.85
C LYS A 80 12.73 8.70 17.96
N ILE A 81 12.70 8.15 19.17
CA ILE A 81 12.21 6.78 19.42
C ILE A 81 10.73 6.69 19.11
N LEU A 82 9.94 7.63 19.64
CA LEU A 82 8.50 7.66 19.39
C LEU A 82 8.18 7.93 17.92
N HIS A 83 8.91 8.84 17.26
CA HIS A 83 8.71 9.14 15.84
C HIS A 83 8.93 7.92 14.95
N THR A 84 10.01 7.16 15.17
CA THR A 84 10.31 5.97 14.36
C THR A 84 9.36 4.80 14.64
N ILE A 85 8.89 4.64 15.88
CA ILE A 85 8.01 3.53 16.27
C ILE A 85 6.53 3.80 15.91
N SER A 86 6.12 5.06 15.84
CA SER A 86 4.72 5.44 15.60
C SER A 86 4.11 4.80 14.34
N PRO A 87 4.76 4.81 13.15
CA PRO A 87 4.23 4.15 11.96
C PRO A 87 4.05 2.64 12.14
N ILE A 88 4.94 1.99 12.88
CA ILE A 88 4.88 0.54 13.14
C ILE A 88 3.65 0.23 14.00
N ILE A 89 3.43 1.00 15.07
CA ILE A 89 2.26 0.82 15.95
C ILE A 89 0.95 1.05 15.18
N ALA A 90 0.92 1.96 14.21
CA ALA A 90 -0.27 2.20 13.39
C ALA A 90 -0.56 1.04 12.41
N VAL A 91 0.48 0.47 11.78
CA VAL A 91 0.33 -0.55 10.72
C VAL A 91 0.12 -1.95 11.28
N VAL A 92 0.77 -2.31 12.39
CA VAL A 92 0.73 -3.69 12.94
C VAL A 92 -0.70 -4.17 13.24
N PRO A 93 -1.55 -3.42 13.97
CA PRO A 93 -2.91 -3.85 14.24
C PRO A 93 -3.73 -4.04 12.96
N ALA A 94 -3.54 -3.16 11.97
CA ALA A 94 -4.25 -3.24 10.69
C ALA A 94 -3.87 -4.50 9.88
N LEU A 95 -2.65 -5.03 10.04
CA LEU A 95 -2.25 -6.29 9.42
C LEU A 95 -2.74 -7.51 10.23
N LEU A 96 -2.78 -7.40 11.55
CA LEU A 96 -3.25 -8.49 12.43
C LEU A 96 -4.72 -8.82 12.25
N THR A 97 -5.57 -7.87 11.85
CA THR A 97 -6.99 -8.14 11.57
C THR A 97 -7.20 -9.17 10.47
N PHE A 98 -6.31 -9.23 9.48
CA PHE A 98 -6.36 -10.22 8.40
C PHE A 98 -6.03 -11.64 8.87
N ALA A 99 -5.35 -11.80 10.01
CA ALA A 99 -5.07 -13.12 10.58
C ALA A 99 -6.34 -13.81 11.11
N VAL A 100 -7.38 -13.04 11.43
CA VAL A 100 -8.66 -13.55 11.96
C VAL A 100 -9.60 -13.98 10.82
N VAL A 101 -9.41 -13.47 9.61
CA VAL A 101 -10.28 -13.78 8.47
C VAL A 101 -9.98 -15.19 7.93
N PRO A 102 -10.96 -16.11 7.90
CA PRO A 102 -10.74 -17.44 7.37
C PRO A 102 -10.67 -17.39 5.84
N PHE A 103 -9.50 -17.69 5.27
CA PHE A 103 -9.27 -17.74 3.82
C PHE A 103 -9.40 -19.14 3.20
N GLY A 104 -9.79 -20.14 3.99
CA GLY A 104 -9.82 -21.56 3.58
C GLY A 104 -8.55 -22.33 3.86
#